data_AF-A0AAD4JTH4-F1
#
_entry.id   AF-A0AAD4JTH4-F1
#
_cell.length_a   1.000
_cell.length_b   1.000
_cell.length_c   1.000
_cell.angle_alpha   90.00
_cell.angle_beta   90.00
_cell.angle_gamma   90.00
#
_symmetry.space_group_name_H-M   'P 1'
#
loop_
_entity.id
_entity.type
_entity.pdbx_description
1 polymer ?
#
loop_
_entity_poly.entity_id
_entity_poly.type
_entity_poly.pdbx_seq_one_letter_code
_entity_poly.pdbx_strand_id
1 'polypeptide(L)'
;INLIKLLAVCLLAFALANPAKDSKKPANTCNRACGDAYEPVCAKAKNSSKERLISFGSKCVMENYNCQHADDPFEIKSNGECGGGVSVRLS
;
A
#
# COMPACT_ATOMS: atom_id res chain seq x y z
N ILE A 1 -9.36 -51.32 4.58
CA ILE A 1 -9.99 -50.12 3.99
C ILE A 1 -10.29 -50.46 2.53
N ASN A 2 -11.56 -50.73 2.20
CA ASN A 2 -11.95 -51.23 0.88
C ASN A 2 -11.77 -50.14 -0.19
N LEU A 3 -11.37 -50.54 -1.40
CA LEU A 3 -11.20 -49.70 -2.59
C LEU A 3 -12.40 -48.76 -2.82
N ILE A 4 -13.61 -49.24 -2.53
CA ILE A 4 -14.87 -48.48 -2.62
C ILE A 4 -14.90 -47.27 -1.68
N LYS A 5 -14.34 -47.39 -0.47
CA LYS A 5 -14.26 -46.28 0.49
C LYS A 5 -13.22 -45.23 0.07
N LEU A 6 -12.13 -45.66 -0.56
CA LEU A 6 -11.12 -44.77 -1.15
C LEU A 6 -11.71 -43.93 -2.31
N LEU A 7 -12.47 -44.58 -3.20
CA LEU A 7 -13.17 -43.91 -4.30
C LEU A 7 -14.21 -42.90 -3.81
N ALA A 8 -15.00 -43.27 -2.79
CA ALA A 8 -16.01 -42.37 -2.21
C ALA A 8 -15.39 -41.13 -1.55
N VAL A 9 -14.27 -41.28 -0.84
CA VAL A 9 -13.55 -40.16 -0.20
C VAL A 9 -12.98 -39.19 -1.24
N CYS A 10 -12.44 -39.70 -2.36
CA CYS A 10 -11.94 -38.84 -3.43
C CYS A 10 -13.05 -38.00 -4.07
N LEU A 11 -14.22 -38.59 -4.34
CA LEU A 11 -15.34 -37.87 -4.96
C LEU A 11 -15.88 -36.73 -4.07
N LEU A 12 -15.88 -36.92 -2.75
CA LEU A 12 -16.26 -35.88 -1.77
C LEU A 12 -15.26 -34.70 -1.75
N ALA A 13 -13.97 -34.95 -1.95
CA ALA A 13 -12.95 -33.90 -1.97
C ALA A 13 -13.09 -32.96 -3.17
N PHE A 14 -13.53 -33.46 -4.33
CA PHE A 14 -13.76 -32.64 -5.52
C PHE A 14 -15.05 -31.80 -5.43
N ALA A 15 -16.06 -32.24 -4.68
CA ALA A 15 -17.32 -31.51 -4.52
C ALA A 15 -17.19 -30.25 -3.64
N LEU A 16 -16.16 -30.16 -2.79
CA LEU A 16 -15.89 -29.01 -1.91
C LEU A 16 -14.84 -28.04 -2.47
N ALA A 17 -14.24 -28.37 -3.62
CA ALA A 17 -13.28 -27.51 -4.29
C ALA A 17 -14.01 -26.33 -4.94
N ASN A 18 -14.21 -25.25 -4.18
CA ASN A 18 -14.60 -23.97 -4.76
C ASN A 18 -13.44 -23.45 -5.62
N PRO A 19 -13.68 -23.00 -6.87
CA PRO A 19 -12.64 -22.32 -7.63
C PRO A 19 -12.18 -21.11 -6.82
N ALA A 20 -10.90 -21.07 -6.48
CA ALA A 20 -10.30 -19.88 -5.91
C ALA A 20 -10.56 -18.74 -6.90
N LYS A 21 -11.38 -17.78 -6.50
CA LYS A 21 -11.67 -16.59 -7.29
C LYS A 21 -10.33 -15.90 -7.48
N ASP A 22 -9.74 -16.08 -8.66
CA ASP A 22 -8.48 -15.49 -9.07
C ASP A 22 -8.70 -13.97 -9.11
N SER A 23 -8.58 -13.39 -7.92
CA SER A 23 -8.68 -11.97 -7.69
C SER A 23 -7.33 -11.47 -8.16
N LYS A 24 -7.16 -11.32 -9.48
CA LYS A 24 -6.16 -10.43 -10.05
C LYS A 24 -6.39 -9.08 -9.41
N LYS A 25 -5.74 -8.87 -8.27
CA LYS A 25 -5.61 -7.56 -7.62
C LYS A 25 -5.06 -6.70 -8.75
N PRO A 26 -5.76 -5.63 -9.17
CA PRO A 26 -5.27 -4.78 -10.24
C PRO A 26 -3.82 -4.43 -9.89
N ALA A 27 -2.92 -4.61 -10.87
CA ALA A 27 -1.52 -4.25 -10.70
C ALA A 27 -1.49 -2.87 -10.05
N ASN A 28 -0.78 -2.76 -8.92
CA ASN A 28 -0.77 -1.56 -8.08
C ASN A 28 -0.54 -0.32 -8.96
N THR A 29 -1.59 0.44 -9.24
CA THR A 29 -1.55 1.64 -10.10
C THR A 29 -0.85 2.81 -9.44
N CYS A 30 -0.39 2.65 -8.20
CA CYS A 30 0.27 3.66 -7.40
C CYS A 30 1.78 3.70 -7.61
N ASN A 31 2.27 3.28 -8.77
CA ASN A 31 3.70 3.38 -9.11
C ASN A 31 3.89 4.52 -10.11
N ARG A 32 3.90 5.75 -9.60
CA ARG A 32 4.15 6.95 -10.39
C ARG A 32 5.64 7.23 -10.45
N ALA A 33 6.16 7.42 -11.66
CA ALA A 33 7.50 7.96 -11.84
C ALA A 33 7.49 9.44 -11.43
N CYS A 34 8.05 9.74 -10.26
CA CYS A 34 8.35 11.10 -9.85
C CYS A 34 9.75 11.45 -10.36
N GLY A 35 9.89 12.56 -11.07
CA GLY A 35 11.19 13.01 -11.57
C GLY A 35 12.14 13.41 -10.44
N ASP A 36 13.37 13.76 -10.80
CA ASP A 36 14.47 14.02 -9.85
C ASP A 36 14.46 15.45 -9.27
N ALA A 37 13.46 16.27 -9.60
CA ALA A 37 13.34 17.63 -9.09
C ALA A 37 13.03 17.63 -7.60
N TYR A 38 13.92 18.24 -6.81
CA TYR A 38 13.78 18.34 -5.37
C TYR A 38 12.96 19.58 -4.99
N GLU A 39 11.66 19.38 -4.80
CA GLU A 39 10.69 20.40 -4.39
C GLU A 39 9.97 19.95 -3.12
N PRO A 40 10.67 19.92 -1.97
CA PRO A 40 10.21 19.19 -0.81
C PRO A 40 8.93 19.78 -0.21
N VAL A 41 8.13 18.91 0.39
CA VAL A 41 6.94 19.27 1.16
C VAL A 41 6.98 18.64 2.53
N CYS A 42 6.62 19.41 3.54
CA CYS A 42 6.43 18.93 4.89
C CYS A 42 4.99 18.45 4.99
N ALA A 43 4.80 17.18 5.30
CA ALA A 43 3.48 16.59 5.38
C ALA A 43 3.22 16.03 6.78
N LYS A 44 1.95 16.11 7.20
CA LYS A 44 1.46 15.57 8.48
C LYS A 44 0.50 14.41 8.23
N ALA A 45 0.53 13.40 9.10
CA ALA A 45 -0.40 12.28 9.01
C ALA A 45 -1.85 12.75 9.23
N LYS A 46 -2.79 12.33 8.38
CA LYS A 46 -4.20 12.76 8.47
C LYS A 46 -4.96 12.08 9.61
N ASN A 47 -4.65 10.81 9.88
CA ASN A 47 -5.42 9.95 10.76
C ASN A 47 -4.75 9.71 12.12
N SER A 48 -3.76 10.53 12.50
CA SER A 48 -3.00 10.33 13.74
C SER A 48 -3.38 11.35 14.81
N SER A 49 -3.66 10.87 16.03
CA SER A 49 -3.90 11.73 17.21
C SER A 49 -2.64 12.45 17.70
N LYS A 50 -1.45 12.04 17.22
CA LYS A 50 -0.17 12.69 17.51
C LYS A 50 0.34 13.35 16.23
N GLU A 51 1.02 14.47 16.37
CA GLU A 51 1.69 15.10 15.24
C GLU A 51 2.83 14.18 14.76
N ARG A 52 2.64 13.55 13.60
CA ARG A 52 3.69 12.87 12.83
C ARG A 52 3.96 13.66 11.57
N LEU A 53 5.20 14.12 11.45
CA LEU A 53 5.69 14.87 10.32
C LEU A 53 6.70 14.03 9.53
N ILE A 54 6.60 14.10 8.21
CA ILE A 54 7.58 13.54 7.28
C ILE A 54 7.80 14.57 6.16
N SER A 55 9.05 14.74 5.75
CA SER A 55 9.37 15.47 4.54
C SER A 55 9.27 14.53 3.34
N PHE A 56 8.60 14.96 2.27
CA PHE A 56 8.62 14.26 0.98
C PHE A 56 9.40 15.11 -0.01
N GLY A 57 10.25 14.49 -0.84
CA GLY A 57 11.10 15.20 -1.80
C GLY A 57 10.32 15.93 -2.90
N SER A 58 9.06 15.56 -3.11
CA SER A 58 8.10 16.35 -3.87
C SER A 58 6.65 15.99 -3.52
N LYS A 59 5.70 16.82 -3.97
CA LYS A 59 4.27 16.49 -3.91
C LYS A 59 3.95 15.18 -4.63
N CYS A 60 4.62 14.88 -5.75
CA CYS A 60 4.45 13.61 -6.48
C CYS A 60 4.78 12.42 -5.58
N VAL A 61 5.91 12.48 -4.86
CA VAL A 61 6.35 11.38 -3.98
C VAL A 61 5.35 11.18 -2.84
N MET A 62 4.84 12.26 -2.23
CA MET A 62 3.79 12.17 -1.21
C MET A 62 2.51 11.52 -1.76
N GLU A 63 2.05 11.92 -2.94
CA GLU A 63 0.85 11.35 -3.56
C GLU A 63 1.04 9.89 -3.99
N ASN A 64 2.25 9.52 -4.39
CA ASN A 64 2.66 8.15 -4.68
C ASN A 64 2.61 7.30 -3.41
N TYR A 65 3.18 7.80 -2.32
CA TYR A 65 3.12 7.18 -1.00
C TYR A 65 1.68 7.00 -0.53
N ASN A 66 0.86 8.06 -0.57
CA ASN A 66 -0.54 8.01 -0.16
C ASN A 66 -1.38 7.02 -0.97
N CYS A 67 -1.06 6.84 -2.25
CA CYS A 67 -1.72 5.85 -3.08
C CYS A 67 -1.35 4.41 -2.61
N GLN A 68 -0.08 4.18 -2.26
CA GLN A 68 0.39 2.89 -1.74
C GLN A 68 -0.09 2.61 -0.30
N HIS A 69 -0.30 3.65 0.49
CA HIS A 69 -0.63 3.62 1.92
C HIS A 69 -1.94 4.37 2.20
N ALA A 70 -3.03 3.92 1.59
CA ALA A 70 -4.33 4.59 1.66
C ALA A 70 -4.94 4.63 3.08
N ASP A 71 -4.51 3.73 3.96
CA ASP A 71 -4.93 3.63 5.36
C ASP A 71 -4.23 4.65 6.29
N ASP A 72 -3.03 5.10 5.94
CA ASP A 72 -2.23 6.06 6.71
C ASP A 72 -1.69 7.21 5.83
N PRO A 73 -2.57 8.04 5.23
CA PRO A 73 -2.17 9.08 4.30
C PRO A 73 -1.61 10.31 5.02
N PHE A 74 -0.80 11.06 4.28
CA PHE A 74 -0.26 12.36 4.67
C PHE A 74 -0.92 13.50 3.89
N GLU A 75 -1.01 14.67 4.51
CA GLU A 75 -1.41 15.92 3.86
C GLU A 75 -0.34 17.00 4.02
N ILE A 76 -0.21 17.87 3.03
CA ILE A 76 0.79 18.95 3.04
C ILE A 76 0.46 19.92 4.19
N LYS A 77 1.44 20.16 5.05
CA LYS A 77 1.42 21.16 6.12
C LYS A 77 2.11 22.46 5.66
N SER A 78 3.23 22.36 4.95
CA SER A 78 3.96 23.50 4.39
C SER A 78 4.85 23.08 3.22
N ASN A 79 5.22 24.05 2.38
CA ASN A 79 6.30 23.87 1.40
C ASN A 79 7.65 23.83 2.11
N GLY A 80 8.62 23.10 1.57
CA GLY A 80 9.92 22.84 2.20
C GLY A 80 9.92 21.57 3.07
N GLU A 81 11.09 21.15 3.51
CA GLU A 81 11.23 20.07 4.49
C GLU A 81 10.61 20.48 5.85
N CYS A 82 10.17 19.52 6.65
CA CYS A 82 9.85 19.83 8.05
C CYS A 82 11.13 20.11 8.84
N GLY A 83 11.05 21.06 9.78
CA GLY A 83 12.15 21.29 10.74
C GLY A 83 12.32 20.16 11.75
N GLY A 84 13.40 20.23 12.54
CA GLY A 84 13.62 19.32 13.68
C GLY A 84 14.23 17.95 13.33
N GLY A 85 14.82 17.80 12.15
CA GLY A 85 15.55 16.58 11.76
C GLY A 85 14.64 15.39 11.44
N VAL A 86 13.44 15.64 10.90
CA VAL A 86 12.58 14.57 10.41
C VAL A 86 13.19 13.90 9.17
N SER A 87 12.79 12.66 8.90
CA SER A 87 13.23 11.96 7.70
C SER A 87 12.64 12.57 6.43
N VAL A 88 13.43 12.49 5.34
CA VAL A 88 13.03 12.86 3.99
C VAL A 88 12.81 11.59 3.17
N ARG A 89 11.66 11.51 2.50
CA ARG A 89 11.32 10.43 1.60
C ARG A 89 11.39 10.89 0.14
N LEU A 90 12.25 10.26 -0.64
CA LEU A 90 12.50 10.64 -2.03
C LEU A 90 11.73 9.77 -3.05
N SER A 91 11.13 8.65 -2.63
CA SER A 91 10.34 7.74 -3.46
C SER A 91 9.19 7.01 -2.74
#